data_AF-A0A7S0YIG7-F1
#
_entry.id   AF-A0A7S0YIG7-F1
#
_cell.length_a   1.000
_cell.length_b   1.000
_cell.length_c   1.000
_cell.angle_alpha   90.00
_cell.angle_beta   90.00
_cell.angle_gamma   90.00
#
_symmetry.space_group_name_H-M   'P 1'
#
loop_
_entity.id
_entity.type
_entity.pdbx_description
1 polymer ?
#
loop_
_entity_poly.entity_id
_entity_poly.type
_entity_poly.pdbx_seq_one_letter_code
_entity_poly.pdbx_strand_id
1 'polypeptide(L)'
;MAILTPIVSGLTLFAFCSWAIYLGGLASVQENCASATAASGTDNHGYLSGITGFTDVTCYKLFRFYWFVMSIEFVSVVALAVAIATGNLFKTRLSFLGLFAINTILYIMTTNSFLTANSLGYYNHGQPKHRMRTTVAGAIMAATFNVLLTVVLGYEEDASVPEVQVQKDQTAV
;
A
#
# COMPACT_ATOMS: atom_id res chain seq x y z
N MET A 1 4.08 25.10 -7.92
CA MET A 1 5.20 24.12 -7.97
C MET A 1 6.03 24.03 -6.68
N ALA A 2 6.54 25.15 -6.12
CA ALA A 2 7.38 25.13 -4.90
C ALA A 2 6.70 24.57 -3.64
N ILE A 3 5.36 24.58 -3.58
CA ILE A 3 4.56 24.09 -2.44
C ILE A 3 4.23 22.59 -2.57
N LEU A 4 4.14 22.06 -3.80
CA LEU A 4 3.72 20.68 -4.04
C LEU A 4 4.80 19.67 -3.61
N THR A 5 6.06 19.94 -3.95
CA THR A 5 7.20 19.07 -3.63
C THR A 5 7.37 18.76 -2.13
N PRO A 6 7.31 19.73 -1.19
CA PRO A 6 7.42 19.42 0.23
C PRO A 6 6.23 18.60 0.76
N ILE A 7 5.01 18.84 0.26
CA ILE A 7 3.83 18.05 0.63
C ILE A 7 3.99 16.60 0.17
N VAL A 8 4.32 16.38 -1.11
CA VAL A 8 4.55 15.03 -1.66
C VAL A 8 5.68 14.33 -0.90
N SER A 9 6.76 15.04 -0.56
CA SER A 9 7.87 14.49 0.23
C SER A 9 7.44 14.06 1.63
N GLY A 10 6.66 14.89 2.33
CA GLY A 10 6.12 14.54 3.64
C GLY A 10 5.19 13.33 3.58
N LEU A 11 4.28 13.28 2.60
CA LEU A 11 3.39 12.13 2.41
C LEU A 11 4.16 10.85 2.05
N THR A 12 5.23 10.97 1.25
CA THR A 12 6.12 9.84 0.91
C THR A 12 6.80 9.28 2.16
N LEU A 13 7.25 10.15 3.07
CA LEU A 13 7.83 9.73 4.35
C LEU A 13 6.80 8.99 5.22
N PHE A 14 5.57 9.51 5.33
CA PHE A 14 4.52 8.85 6.09
C PHE A 14 4.10 7.50 5.47
N ALA A 15 4.06 7.40 4.14
CA ALA A 15 3.86 6.13 3.44
C ALA A 15 4.97 5.13 3.77
N PHE A 16 6.23 5.57 3.77
CA PHE A 16 7.37 4.74 4.17
C PHE A 16 7.28 4.26 5.63
N CYS A 17 6.91 5.12 6.57
CA CYS A 17 6.70 4.73 7.96
C CYS A 17 5.56 3.71 8.10
N SER A 18 4.47 3.89 7.36
CA SER A 18 3.32 2.96 7.36
C SER A 18 3.71 1.60 6.80
N TRP A 19 4.52 1.59 5.73
CA TRP A 19 5.13 0.39 5.17
C TRP A 19 5.98 -0.36 6.21
N ALA A 20 6.82 0.34 6.97
CA ALA A 20 7.66 -0.28 8.00
C ALA A 20 6.83 -0.92 9.14
N ILE A 21 5.74 -0.25 9.56
CA ILE A 21 4.80 -0.78 10.56
C ILE A 21 4.10 -2.03 10.02
N TYR A 22 3.65 -1.99 8.76
CA TYR A 22 3.03 -3.14 8.11
C TYR A 22 3.99 -4.32 7.98
N LEU A 23 5.25 -4.08 7.58
CA LEU A 23 6.31 -5.10 7.51
C LEU A 23 6.52 -5.81 8.85
N GLY A 24 6.67 -5.03 9.93
CA GLY A 24 6.86 -5.57 11.28
C GLY A 24 5.66 -6.40 11.75
N GLY A 25 4.44 -5.90 11.52
CA GLY A 25 3.21 -6.64 11.80
C GLY A 25 3.13 -7.94 11.00
N LEU A 26 3.35 -7.87 9.69
CA LEU A 26 3.23 -9.02 8.79
C LEU A 26 4.20 -10.15 9.17
N ALA A 27 5.48 -9.80 9.40
CA ALA A 27 6.49 -10.77 9.83
C ALA A 27 6.10 -11.43 11.17
N SER A 28 5.58 -10.65 12.10
CA SER A 28 5.18 -11.13 13.42
C SER A 28 3.94 -12.05 13.39
N VAL A 29 2.99 -11.81 12.48
CA VAL A 29 1.84 -12.71 12.27
C VAL A 29 2.28 -14.00 11.57
N GLN A 30 3.20 -13.92 10.60
CA GLN A 30 3.72 -15.12 9.94
C GLN A 30 4.48 -16.03 10.92
N GLU A 31 5.31 -15.47 11.79
CA GLU A 31 6.02 -16.24 12.82
C GLU A 31 5.05 -17.02 13.71
N ASN A 32 3.98 -16.37 14.18
CA ASN A 32 2.94 -17.03 14.98
C ASN A 32 2.26 -18.16 14.21
N CYS A 33 1.93 -17.91 12.95
CA CYS A 33 1.29 -18.88 12.08
C CYS A 33 2.19 -20.11 11.85
N ALA A 34 3.49 -19.92 11.60
CA ALA A 34 4.46 -21.01 11.47
C ALA A 34 4.65 -21.80 12.78
N SER A 35 4.71 -21.10 13.92
CA SER A 35 4.85 -21.71 15.25
C SER A 35 3.62 -22.53 15.63
N ALA A 36 2.41 -22.05 15.28
CA ALA A 36 1.17 -22.76 15.48
C ALA A 36 1.11 -24.07 14.66
N THR A 37 1.56 -24.06 13.40
CA THR A 37 1.66 -25.28 12.58
C THR A 37 2.57 -26.33 13.21
N ALA A 38 3.73 -25.90 13.72
CA ALA A 38 4.70 -26.79 14.34
C ALA A 38 4.18 -27.44 15.63
N ALA A 39 3.36 -26.72 16.40
CA ALA A 39 2.81 -27.21 17.66
C ALA A 39 1.61 -28.16 17.48
N SER A 40 0.80 -27.99 16.43
CA SER A 40 -0.45 -28.75 16.25
C SER A 40 -0.31 -30.08 15.51
N GLY A 41 0.85 -30.37 14.88
CA GLY A 41 1.12 -31.62 14.15
C GLY A 41 0.14 -31.94 13.01
N THR A 42 -0.75 -31.00 12.70
CA THR A 42 -1.84 -31.08 11.72
C THR A 42 -1.77 -29.82 10.88
N ASP A 43 -1.90 -29.98 9.57
CA ASP A 43 -1.72 -28.94 8.55
C ASP A 43 -2.70 -27.77 8.71
N ASN A 44 -2.46 -26.81 9.62
CA ASN A 44 -3.13 -25.49 9.70
C ASN A 44 -4.68 -25.44 9.78
N HIS A 45 -5.39 -26.58 9.74
CA HIS A 45 -6.82 -26.64 9.44
C HIS A 45 -7.71 -25.98 10.51
N GLY A 46 -7.22 -25.75 11.74
CA GLY A 46 -7.99 -25.10 12.81
C GLY A 46 -7.84 -23.58 12.88
N TYR A 47 -6.70 -23.02 12.46
CA TYR A 47 -6.33 -21.63 12.78
C TYR A 47 -6.75 -20.62 11.71
N LEU A 48 -7.01 -21.07 10.49
CA LEU A 48 -7.50 -20.29 9.35
C LEU A 48 -8.92 -20.72 8.93
N SER A 49 -9.50 -21.70 9.63
CA SER A 49 -10.87 -22.14 9.44
C SER A 49 -11.84 -20.97 9.69
N GLY A 50 -12.67 -20.66 8.70
CA GLY A 50 -13.67 -19.59 8.77
C GLY A 50 -13.34 -18.32 7.98
N ILE A 51 -12.15 -18.20 7.37
CA ILE A 51 -11.86 -17.11 6.43
C ILE A 51 -12.04 -17.61 4.99
N THR A 52 -12.97 -16.99 4.28
CA THR A 52 -13.22 -17.27 2.86
C THR A 52 -11.94 -17.04 2.05
N GLY A 53 -11.43 -18.09 1.40
CA GLY A 53 -10.19 -18.04 0.61
C GLY A 53 -8.91 -18.49 1.33
N PHE A 54 -8.99 -18.90 2.61
CA PHE A 54 -7.84 -19.37 3.41
C PHE A 54 -7.94 -20.85 3.80
N THR A 55 -8.99 -21.54 3.36
CA THR A 55 -9.18 -22.97 3.60
C THR A 55 -8.10 -23.78 2.89
N ASP A 56 -7.40 -24.64 3.65
CA ASP A 56 -6.37 -25.59 3.19
C ASP A 56 -5.08 -24.99 2.60
N VAL A 57 -4.75 -23.75 2.98
CA VAL A 57 -3.52 -23.09 2.53
C VAL A 57 -2.46 -23.13 3.62
N THR A 58 -1.24 -23.58 3.28
CA THR A 58 -0.10 -23.52 4.21
C THR A 58 0.27 -22.07 4.51
N CYS A 59 0.77 -21.82 5.73
CA CYS A 59 1.17 -20.49 6.16
C CYS A 59 2.04 -19.76 5.11
N TYR A 60 3.07 -20.43 4.59
CA TYR A 60 3.94 -19.86 3.55
C TYR A 60 3.22 -19.49 2.25
N LYS A 61 2.28 -20.33 1.78
CA LYS A 61 1.50 -20.04 0.57
C LYS A 61 0.59 -18.84 0.79
N LEU A 62 0.04 -18.70 1.99
CA LEU A 62 -0.82 -17.59 2.33
C LEU A 62 -0.06 -16.25 2.35
N PHE A 63 1.08 -16.20 3.05
CA PHE A 63 1.85 -14.97 3.19
C PHE A 63 2.51 -14.51 1.89
N ARG A 64 2.66 -15.38 0.88
CA ARG A 64 3.25 -15.04 -0.42
C ARG A 64 2.60 -13.81 -1.06
N PHE A 65 1.26 -13.73 -1.05
CA PHE A 65 0.54 -12.58 -1.61
C PHE A 65 0.81 -11.29 -0.83
N TYR A 66 0.81 -11.36 0.51
CA TYR A 66 1.03 -10.19 1.36
C TYR A 66 2.48 -9.67 1.30
N TRP A 67 3.47 -10.56 1.15
CA TRP A 67 4.85 -10.16 0.87
C TRP A 67 5.00 -9.47 -0.48
N PHE A 68 4.24 -9.90 -1.49
CA PHE A 68 4.20 -9.22 -2.78
C PHE A 68 3.60 -7.81 -2.64
N VAL A 69 2.46 -7.66 -1.94
CA VAL A 69 1.86 -6.35 -1.65
C VAL A 69 2.84 -5.42 -0.91
N MET A 70 3.56 -5.94 0.09
CA MET A 70 4.59 -5.18 0.81
C MET A 70 5.74 -4.73 -0.12
N SER A 71 6.18 -5.62 -1.01
CA SER A 71 7.31 -5.37 -1.91
C SER A 71 6.97 -4.34 -2.97
N ILE A 72 5.77 -4.39 -3.57
CA ILE A 72 5.36 -3.40 -4.56
C ILE A 72 5.22 -2.02 -3.92
N GLU A 73 4.71 -1.91 -2.68
CA GLU A 73 4.67 -0.64 -1.95
C GLU A 73 6.06 -0.06 -1.72
N PHE A 74 7.01 -0.88 -1.27
CA PHE A 74 8.39 -0.43 -1.08
C PHE A 74 8.98 0.15 -2.36
N VAL A 75 8.82 -0.56 -3.48
CA VAL A 75 9.29 -0.10 -4.80
C VAL A 75 8.60 1.20 -5.21
N SER A 76 7.28 1.33 -5.01
CA SER A 76 6.53 2.56 -5.32
C SER A 76 7.04 3.76 -4.55
N VAL A 77 7.23 3.62 -3.23
CA VAL A 77 7.67 4.71 -2.34
C VAL A 77 9.11 5.11 -2.64
N VAL A 78 10.01 4.14 -2.85
CA VAL A 78 11.41 4.41 -3.22
C VAL A 78 11.50 5.06 -4.60
N ALA A 79 10.76 4.55 -5.60
CA ALA A 79 10.74 5.14 -6.93
C ALA A 79 10.20 6.57 -6.90
N LEU A 80 9.16 6.85 -6.10
CA LEU A 80 8.66 8.21 -5.91
C LEU A 80 9.71 9.11 -5.26
N ALA A 81 10.40 8.64 -4.21
CA ALA A 81 11.48 9.38 -3.57
C ALA A 81 12.61 9.74 -4.55
N VAL A 82 13.00 8.81 -5.44
CA VAL A 82 13.99 9.05 -6.51
C VAL A 82 13.46 10.06 -7.53
N ALA A 83 12.19 9.98 -7.93
CA ALA A 83 11.59 10.93 -8.86
C ALA A 83 11.53 12.36 -8.29
N ILE A 84 11.30 12.49 -6.98
CA ILE A 84 11.36 13.78 -6.26
C ILE A 84 12.81 14.28 -6.24
N ALA A 85 13.77 13.45 -5.83
CA ALA A 85 15.18 13.83 -5.72
C ALA A 85 15.81 14.25 -7.06
N THR A 86 15.38 13.64 -8.16
CA THR A 86 15.86 13.96 -9.51
C THR A 86 15.08 15.08 -10.20
N GLY A 87 14.02 15.62 -9.57
CA GLY A 87 13.17 16.65 -10.16
C GLY A 87 12.31 16.17 -11.34
N ASN A 88 12.21 14.87 -11.59
CA ASN A 88 11.48 14.28 -12.73
C ASN A 88 10.02 13.94 -12.42
N LEU A 89 9.50 14.34 -11.25
CA LEU A 89 8.16 14.00 -10.78
C LEU A 89 7.06 14.25 -11.82
N PHE A 90 7.11 15.37 -12.56
CA PHE A 90 6.11 15.73 -13.57
C PHE A 90 6.02 14.73 -14.72
N LYS A 91 7.16 14.19 -15.17
CA LYS A 91 7.21 13.26 -16.30
C LYS A 91 6.63 11.89 -15.92
N THR A 92 6.81 11.48 -14.67
CA THR A 92 6.44 10.16 -14.15
C THR A 92 5.16 10.16 -13.33
N ARG A 93 4.51 11.32 -13.14
CA ARG A 93 3.34 11.47 -12.25
C ARG A 93 2.22 10.49 -12.57
N LEU A 94 1.91 10.31 -13.85
CA LEU A 94 0.79 9.48 -14.29
C LEU A 94 1.05 7.99 -13.97
N SER A 95 2.31 7.55 -14.08
CA SER A 95 2.71 6.21 -13.68
C SER A 95 2.55 6.01 -12.18
N PHE A 96 2.92 7.00 -11.35
CA PHE A 96 2.73 6.93 -9.91
C PHE A 96 1.25 6.95 -9.49
N LEU A 97 0.40 7.72 -10.18
CA LEU A 97 -1.05 7.71 -9.92
C LEU A 97 -1.64 6.30 -10.07
N GLY A 98 -1.33 5.61 -11.18
CA GLY A 98 -1.79 4.24 -11.39
C GLY A 98 -1.25 3.27 -10.33
N LEU A 99 0.04 3.40 -10.00
CA LEU A 99 0.71 2.52 -9.06
C LEU A 99 0.18 2.67 -7.62
N PHE A 100 -0.02 3.91 -7.15
CA PHE A 100 -0.60 4.16 -5.82
C PHE A 100 -2.09 3.82 -5.75
N ALA A 101 -2.84 3.96 -6.85
CA ALA A 101 -4.22 3.48 -6.93
C ALA A 101 -4.30 1.95 -6.76
N ILE A 102 -3.43 1.20 -7.45
CA ILE A 102 -3.33 -0.26 -7.31
C ILE A 102 -2.93 -0.64 -5.89
N ASN A 103 -1.89 -0.01 -5.33
CA ASN A 103 -1.45 -0.28 -3.96
C ASN A 103 -2.55 0.00 -2.93
N THR A 104 -3.33 1.06 -3.12
CA THR A 104 -4.48 1.38 -2.26
C THR A 104 -5.48 0.22 -2.22
N ILE A 105 -5.87 -0.32 -3.38
CA ILE A 105 -6.80 -1.44 -3.46
C ILE A 105 -6.22 -2.68 -2.78
N LEU A 106 -4.93 -2.98 -3.01
CA LEU A 106 -4.26 -4.12 -2.38
C LEU A 106 -4.24 -4.01 -0.85
N TYR A 107 -4.00 -2.81 -0.29
CA TYR A 107 -4.03 -2.60 1.15
C TYR A 107 -5.45 -2.61 1.75
N ILE A 108 -6.47 -2.17 1.01
CA ILE A 108 -7.88 -2.31 1.43
C ILE A 108 -8.27 -3.78 1.51
N MET A 109 -7.92 -4.58 0.49
CA MET A 109 -8.17 -6.02 0.50
C MET A 109 -7.44 -6.71 1.66
N THR A 110 -6.17 -6.34 1.87
CA THR A 110 -5.35 -6.81 2.99
C THR A 110 -5.98 -6.51 4.35
N THR A 111 -6.48 -5.28 4.52
CA THR A 111 -7.18 -4.84 5.73
C THR A 111 -8.41 -5.70 5.99
N ASN A 112 -9.24 -5.92 4.97
CA ASN A 112 -10.43 -6.74 5.09
C ASN A 112 -10.08 -8.18 5.50
N SER A 113 -9.09 -8.79 4.85
CA SER A 113 -8.61 -10.14 5.18
C SER A 113 -8.16 -10.29 6.64
N PHE A 114 -7.30 -9.37 7.12
CA PHE A 114 -6.77 -9.45 8.49
C PHE A 114 -7.80 -9.04 9.56
N LEU A 115 -8.77 -8.19 9.23
CA LEU A 115 -9.91 -7.91 10.11
C LEU A 115 -10.80 -9.14 10.29
N THR A 116 -11.07 -9.88 9.20
CA THR A 116 -11.76 -11.17 9.29
C THR A 116 -10.94 -12.20 10.06
N ALA A 117 -9.61 -12.22 9.91
CA ALA A 117 -8.76 -13.10 10.71
C ALA A 117 -8.83 -12.80 12.22
N ASN A 118 -8.97 -11.52 12.59
CA ASN A 118 -9.05 -11.09 13.99
C ASN A 118 -10.35 -11.55 14.71
N SER A 119 -11.40 -11.95 13.99
CA SER A 119 -12.61 -12.52 14.61
C SER A 119 -12.49 -14.02 14.91
N LEU A 120 -11.41 -14.68 14.47
CA LEU A 120 -11.17 -16.10 14.78
C LEU A 120 -10.73 -16.28 16.24
N GLY A 121 -11.18 -17.38 16.85
CA GLY A 121 -10.95 -17.66 18.27
C GLY A 121 -9.48 -17.61 18.70
N TYR A 122 -8.55 -18.03 17.84
CA TYR A 122 -7.11 -17.99 18.12
C TYR A 122 -6.52 -16.58 18.15
N TYR A 123 -6.95 -15.71 17.23
CA TYR A 123 -6.44 -14.34 17.11
C TYR A 123 -7.19 -13.34 17.97
N ASN A 124 -8.28 -13.74 18.64
CA ASN A 124 -9.09 -12.82 19.44
C ASN A 124 -8.49 -12.54 20.85
N HIS A 125 -7.42 -13.22 21.25
CA HIS A 125 -6.82 -13.09 22.59
C HIS A 125 -5.29 -13.03 22.57
N GLY A 126 -4.70 -12.46 23.62
CA GLY A 126 -3.25 -12.46 23.87
C GLY A 126 -2.40 -11.69 22.85
N GLN A 127 -1.12 -12.07 22.77
CA GLN A 127 -0.12 -11.48 21.85
C GLN A 127 -0.50 -11.56 20.37
N PRO A 128 -1.08 -12.67 19.84
CA PRO A 128 -1.48 -12.75 18.43
C PRO A 128 -2.47 -11.66 18.01
N LYS A 129 -3.41 -11.28 18.89
CA LYS A 129 -4.37 -10.19 18.66
C LYS A 129 -3.68 -8.86 18.41
N HIS A 130 -2.68 -8.53 19.24
CA HIS A 130 -1.98 -7.26 19.15
C HIS A 130 -1.14 -7.19 17.87
N ARG A 131 -0.44 -8.28 17.52
CA ARG A 131 0.33 -8.38 16.27
C ARG A 131 -0.58 -8.22 15.05
N MET A 132 -1.74 -8.87 15.05
CA MET A 132 -2.75 -8.73 14.00
C MET A 132 -3.24 -7.28 13.85
N ARG A 133 -3.56 -6.62 14.97
CA ARG A 133 -3.97 -5.21 14.98
C ARG A 133 -2.89 -4.27 14.46
N THR A 134 -1.62 -4.53 14.75
CA THR A 134 -0.49 -3.75 14.20
C THR A 134 -0.40 -3.92 12.69
N THR A 135 -0.55 -5.13 12.16
CA THR A 135 -0.60 -5.38 10.71
C THR A 135 -1.75 -4.62 10.05
N VAL A 136 -2.96 -4.72 10.63
CA VAL A 136 -4.15 -3.99 10.14
C VAL A 136 -3.93 -2.47 10.18
N ALA A 137 -3.38 -1.94 11.28
CA ALA A 137 -3.10 -0.51 11.40
C ALA A 137 -2.11 -0.04 10.32
N GLY A 138 -1.01 -0.78 10.10
CA GLY A 138 -0.04 -0.50 9.04
C GLY A 138 -0.69 -0.47 7.65
N ALA A 139 -1.56 -1.45 7.36
CA ALA A 139 -2.27 -1.52 6.09
C ALA A 139 -3.25 -0.34 5.88
N ILE A 140 -4.01 0.05 6.91
CA ILE A 140 -4.92 1.20 6.86
C ILE A 140 -4.16 2.51 6.64
N MET A 141 -3.05 2.70 7.37
CA MET A 141 -2.23 3.89 7.21
C MET A 141 -1.61 3.96 5.80
N ALA A 142 -1.08 2.85 5.29
CA ALA A 142 -0.54 2.78 3.93
C ALA A 142 -1.62 3.11 2.88
N ALA A 143 -2.82 2.53 2.98
CA ALA A 143 -3.94 2.86 2.08
C ALA A 143 -4.30 4.36 2.15
N THR A 144 -4.34 4.94 3.35
CA THR A 144 -4.70 6.35 3.54
C THR A 144 -3.65 7.27 2.91
N PHE A 145 -2.36 7.04 3.16
CA PHE A 145 -1.31 7.86 2.56
C PHE A 145 -1.19 7.64 1.05
N ASN A 146 -1.50 6.46 0.52
CA ASN A 146 -1.56 6.22 -0.92
C ASN A 146 -2.72 6.98 -1.59
N VAL A 147 -3.88 7.07 -0.95
CA VAL A 147 -4.98 7.92 -1.43
C VAL A 147 -4.58 9.39 -1.40
N LEU A 148 -3.98 9.87 -0.30
CA LEU A 148 -3.52 11.25 -0.21
C LEU A 148 -2.46 11.58 -1.27
N LEU A 149 -1.50 10.68 -1.48
CA LEU A 149 -0.51 10.79 -2.56
C LEU A 149 -1.18 10.84 -3.93
N THR A 150 -2.16 9.98 -4.18
CA THR A 150 -2.90 9.96 -5.45
C THR A 150 -3.63 11.28 -5.68
N VAL A 151 -4.30 11.83 -4.67
CA VAL A 151 -4.99 13.13 -4.77
C VAL A 151 -4.00 14.26 -5.03
N VAL A 152 -2.91 14.34 -4.27
CA VAL A 152 -1.92 15.41 -4.39
C VAL A 152 -1.15 15.33 -5.71
N LEU A 153 -0.79 14.14 -6.18
CA LEU A 153 -0.12 13.94 -7.47
C LEU A 153 -1.07 14.22 -8.65
N GLY A 154 -2.38 14.03 -8.46
CA GLY A 154 -3.41 14.26 -9.47
C GLY A 154 -3.88 15.72 -9.52
N TYR A 155 -3.52 16.53 -8.54
CA TYR A 155 -3.85 17.95 -8.53
C TYR A 155 -2.98 18.68 -9.55
N GLU A 156 -3.59 19.12 -10.66
CA GLU A 156 -2.95 20.04 -11.60
C GLU A 156 -3.12 21.47 -11.08
N GLU A 157 -2.02 22.17 -10.81
CA GLU A 157 -2.08 23.63 -10.85
C GLU A 157 -2.26 23.96 -12.33
N ASP A 158 -3.45 24.43 -12.74
CA ASP A 158 -3.75 24.87 -14.11
C ASP A 158 -2.70 25.89 -14.57
N ALA A 159 -1.63 25.41 -15.19
CA ALA A 159 -0.71 26.22 -15.94
C ALA A 159 -1.43 26.55 -17.24
N SER A 160 -2.23 27.62 -17.19
CA SER A 160 -2.71 28.43 -18.30
C SER A 160 -2.71 27.72 -19.65
N VAL A 161 -3.89 27.26 -20.10
CA VAL A 161 -4.14 26.95 -21.52
C VAL A 161 -3.40 28.01 -22.34
N PRO A 162 -2.35 27.66 -23.11
CA PRO A 162 -1.77 28.63 -24.02
C PRO A 162 -2.90 29.00 -24.95
N GLU A 163 -3.36 30.25 -24.83
CA GLU A 163 -4.27 30.90 -25.74
C GLU A 163 -3.80 30.49 -27.13
N VAL A 164 -4.59 29.67 -27.82
CA VAL A 164 -4.30 29.25 -29.18
C VAL A 164 -4.15 30.56 -29.93
N GLN A 165 -2.91 30.96 -30.20
CA GLN A 165 -2.61 32.04 -31.12
C GLN A 165 -3.10 31.50 -32.45
N VAL A 166 -4.38 31.78 -32.75
CA VAL A 166 -4.96 31.77 -34.08
C VAL A 166 -4.18 32.86 -34.81
N GLN A 167 -2.96 32.52 -35.19
CA GLN A 167 -2.06 33.35 -35.94
C GLN A 167 -2.69 33.44 -37.32
N LYS A 168 -3.37 34.57 -37.52
CA LYS A 168 -3.99 35.03 -38.75
C LYS A 168 -3.15 34.62 -39.96
N ASP A 169 -3.59 33.61 -40.69
CA ASP A 169 -3.29 33.47 -42.10
C ASP A 169 -4.22 34.40 -42.90
N GLN A 170 -4.08 35.70 -42.61
CA GLN A 170 -4.68 36.80 -43.37
C GLN A 170 -3.54 37.73 -43.78
N THR A 171 -2.70 37.29 -44.71
CA THR A 171 -2.09 38.13 -45.75
C THR A 171 -1.08 37.30 -46.55
N ALA A 172 -1.55 36.65 -47.61
CA ALA A 172 -0.77 36.47 -48.83
C ALA A 172 -1.72 36.72 -50.00
N VAL A 173 -1.77 37.99 -50.40
CA VAL A 173 -2.24 38.46 -51.71
C VAL A 173 -1.07 38.30 -52.68
#